data_AF-A0A2J6WWC3-F1
#
_entry.id   AF-A0A2J6WWC3-F1
#
_cell.length_a   1.000
_cell.length_b   1.000
_cell.length_c   1.000
_cell.angle_alpha   90.00
_cell.angle_beta   90.00
_cell.angle_gamma   90.00
#
_symmetry.space_group_name_H-M   'P 1'
#
loop_
_entity.id
_entity.type
_entity.pdbx_description
1 polymer ?
#
loop_
_entity_poly.entity_id
_entity_poly.type
_entity_poly.pdbx_seq_one_letter_code
_entity_poly.pdbx_strand_id
1 'polypeptide(L)'
;MPVRDQMEGELPEKVREILKDLAEIENSIDENFPDDDWLWDYPFIHRRLIDPLGPIFEKEHGGEINVIPPRYGSRGNCRDKLLVFIEPSFWILQADEWHPEMRLRKRIESAINLVDRCKTRYVIFWASIWDFRLWRKYESKFSGQTVILSPWKMKYIILR
;
A
#
# COMPACT_ATOMS: atom_id res chain seq x y z
N MET A 1 -6.07 25.78 4.38
CA MET A 1 -6.74 24.99 5.43
C MET A 1 -5.63 24.35 6.27
N PRO A 2 -5.62 24.52 7.60
CA PRO A 2 -4.53 24.02 8.42
C PRO A 2 -4.57 22.50 8.48
N VAL A 3 -3.42 21.88 8.22
CA VAL A 3 -3.14 20.47 8.49
C VAL A 3 -3.32 20.29 9.99
N ARG A 4 -4.40 19.60 10.39
CA ARG A 4 -4.58 19.22 11.79
C ARG A 4 -3.64 18.06 12.04
N ASP A 5 -2.56 18.32 12.78
CA ASP A 5 -1.86 17.29 13.55
C ASP A 5 -2.90 16.63 14.46
N GLN A 6 -3.41 15.46 14.05
CA GLN A 6 -4.38 14.70 14.84
C GLN A 6 -3.64 13.64 15.64
N MET A 7 -3.58 13.96 16.93
CA MET A 7 -3.22 13.19 18.12
C MET A 7 -3.35 11.66 18.00
N GLU A 8 -2.30 11.03 18.52
CA GLU A 8 -2.12 9.61 18.86
C GLU A 8 -3.36 9.03 19.56
N GLY A 9 -4.26 8.42 18.80
CA GLY A 9 -4.95 7.25 19.32
C GLY A 9 -4.12 6.04 18.92
N GLU A 10 -3.56 5.34 19.90
CA GLU A 10 -2.59 4.27 19.66
C GLU A 10 -3.10 3.26 18.62
N LEU A 11 -2.38 3.15 17.50
CA LEU A 11 -2.59 2.06 16.56
C LEU A 11 -2.31 0.72 17.29
N PRO A 12 -3.07 -0.34 16.98
CA PRO A 12 -2.73 -1.67 17.48
C PRO A 12 -1.26 -1.98 17.18
N GLU A 13 -0.57 -2.62 18.13
CA GLU A 13 0.85 -2.97 18.00
C GLU A 13 1.14 -3.68 16.67
N LYS A 14 0.30 -4.65 16.30
CA LYS A 14 0.40 -5.35 15.02
C LYS A 14 0.28 -4.46 13.77
N VAL A 15 -0.36 -3.30 13.84
CA VAL A 15 -0.43 -2.34 12.72
C VAL A 15 0.83 -1.48 12.68
N ARG A 16 1.41 -1.16 13.85
CA ARG A 16 2.70 -0.47 13.94
C ARG A 16 3.84 -1.33 13.42
N GLU A 17 3.82 -2.63 13.72
CA GLU A 17 4.76 -3.62 13.17
C GLU A 17 4.70 -3.60 11.63
N ILE A 18 3.51 -3.75 11.03
CA ILE A 18 3.33 -3.65 9.57
C ILE A 18 3.96 -2.36 9.02
N LEU A 19 3.68 -1.20 9.63
CA LEU A 19 4.22 0.08 9.13
C LEU A 19 5.75 0.16 9.24
N LYS A 20 6.34 -0.45 10.28
CA LYS A 20 7.79 -0.52 10.45
C LYS A 20 8.41 -1.41 9.37
N ASP A 21 7.85 -2.58 9.13
CA ASP A 21 8.34 -3.50 8.10
C ASP A 21 8.25 -2.86 6.72
N LEU A 22 7.13 -2.19 6.41
CA LEU A 22 6.98 -1.46 5.15
C LEU A 22 8.06 -0.37 4.97
N ALA A 23 8.45 0.32 6.04
CA ALA A 23 9.53 1.30 5.99
C ALA A 23 10.91 0.64 5.77
N GLU A 24 11.15 -0.55 6.34
CA GLU A 24 12.36 -1.32 6.09
C GLU A 24 12.44 -1.79 4.62
N ILE A 25 11.32 -2.24 4.03
CA ILE A 25 11.25 -2.55 2.60
C ILE A 25 11.56 -1.30 1.77
N GLU A 26 10.92 -0.18 2.11
CA GLU A 26 11.06 1.06 1.36
C GLU A 26 12.53 1.50 1.30
N ASN A 27 13.22 1.48 2.44
CA ASN A 27 14.66 1.77 2.50
C ASN A 27 15.47 0.80 1.64
N SER A 28 15.14 -0.49 1.65
CA SER A 28 15.83 -1.48 0.81
C SER A 28 15.57 -1.23 -0.69
N ILE A 29 14.37 -0.79 -1.08
CA ILE A 29 14.08 -0.42 -2.47
C ILE A 29 14.89 0.80 -2.86
N ASP A 30 14.92 1.85 -2.03
CA ASP A 30 15.68 3.07 -2.31
C ASP A 30 17.20 2.81 -2.42
N GLU A 31 17.76 1.94 -1.57
CA GLU A 31 19.18 1.55 -1.64
C GLU A 31 19.51 0.79 -2.93
N ASN A 32 18.61 -0.07 -3.39
CA ASN A 32 18.83 -0.90 -4.59
C ASN A 32 18.48 -0.16 -5.90
N PHE A 33 17.69 0.90 -5.83
CA PHE A 33 17.20 1.66 -6.99
C PHE A 33 17.28 3.19 -6.74
N PRO A 34 18.50 3.75 -6.60
CA PRO A 34 18.68 5.15 -6.20
C PRO A 34 18.30 6.19 -7.26
N ASP A 35 18.15 5.82 -8.55
CA ASP A 35 17.85 6.74 -9.66
C ASP A 35 16.85 6.16 -10.70
N ASP A 36 15.91 7.01 -11.15
CA ASP A 36 14.82 6.70 -12.10
C ASP A 36 15.28 6.43 -13.56
N ASP A 37 16.54 6.68 -13.90
CA ASP A 37 17.05 6.61 -15.28
C ASP A 37 17.65 5.25 -15.68
N TRP A 38 17.95 4.35 -14.74
CA TRP A 38 18.64 3.08 -15.05
C TRP A 38 17.74 1.87 -15.29
N LEU A 39 16.43 1.98 -15.07
CA LEU A 39 15.51 0.84 -15.17
C LEU A 39 15.08 0.51 -16.62
N TRP A 40 15.39 1.36 -17.59
CA TRP A 40 15.10 1.09 -19.00
C TRP A 40 16.10 0.13 -19.67
N ASP A 41 17.33 0.03 -19.15
CA ASP A 41 18.42 -0.71 -19.84
C ASP A 41 18.57 -2.18 -19.42
N TYR A 42 17.80 -2.66 -18.42
CA TYR A 42 17.96 -4.02 -17.92
C TYR A 42 16.65 -4.83 -17.86
N PRO A 43 16.28 -5.50 -18.96
CA PRO A 43 15.18 -6.49 -19.00
C PRO A 43 15.33 -7.62 -17.98
N PHE A 44 16.56 -7.87 -17.52
CA PHE A 44 16.90 -8.95 -16.58
C PHE A 44 16.68 -8.61 -15.11
N ILE A 45 16.60 -7.31 -14.74
CA ILE A 45 16.33 -6.88 -13.36
C ILE A 45 14.84 -7.01 -13.03
N HIS A 46 13.96 -6.91 -14.03
CA HIS A 46 12.52 -7.13 -13.87
C HIS A 46 12.15 -8.55 -13.40
N ARG A 47 13.02 -9.55 -13.63
CA ARG A 47 12.82 -10.92 -13.10
C ARG A 47 13.34 -11.11 -11.68
N ARG A 48 14.21 -10.22 -11.18
CA ARG A 48 14.81 -10.27 -9.83
C ARG A 48 14.16 -9.32 -8.83
N LEU A 49 13.23 -8.48 -9.25
CA LEU A 49 12.27 -7.79 -8.37
C LEU A 49 11.26 -8.82 -7.84
N ILE A 50 11.82 -9.77 -7.10
CA ILE A 50 11.18 -10.77 -6.27
C ILE A 50 10.26 -10.01 -5.33
N ASP A 51 9.00 -10.43 -5.30
CA ASP A 51 7.95 -10.01 -4.39
C ASP A 51 8.52 -9.40 -3.09
N PRO A 52 8.65 -8.06 -2.98
CA PRO A 52 9.31 -7.42 -1.84
C PRO A 52 8.47 -7.59 -0.56
N LEU A 53 7.18 -7.84 -0.76
CA LEU A 53 6.17 -8.05 0.25
C LEU A 53 6.11 -9.52 0.63
N GLY A 54 6.43 -10.45 -0.29
CA GLY A 54 6.43 -11.90 -0.08
C GLY A 54 7.12 -12.34 1.21
N PRO A 55 8.39 -11.97 1.45
CA PRO A 55 9.09 -12.30 2.69
C PRO A 55 8.42 -11.75 3.95
N ILE A 56 7.86 -10.54 3.92
CA ILE A 56 7.18 -9.93 5.10
C ILE A 56 5.81 -10.55 5.32
N PHE A 57 5.10 -10.86 4.24
CA PHE A 57 3.81 -11.54 4.28
C PHE A 57 3.93 -12.99 4.72
N GLU A 58 4.93 -13.73 4.25
CA GLU A 58 5.14 -15.13 4.64
C GLU A 58 5.71 -15.27 6.05
N LYS A 59 6.64 -14.39 6.45
CA LYS A 59 7.41 -14.55 7.68
C LYS A 59 6.72 -13.98 8.93
N GLU A 60 5.95 -12.89 8.80
CA GLU A 60 5.39 -12.18 9.96
C GLU A 60 3.86 -12.09 9.97
N HIS A 61 3.23 -12.24 8.79
CA HIS A 61 1.80 -11.99 8.64
C HIS A 61 1.04 -13.09 7.91
N GLY A 62 1.61 -14.30 7.81
CA GLY A 62 1.16 -15.43 7.00
C GLY A 62 -0.29 -15.85 7.27
N GLY A 63 -1.22 -15.09 6.71
CA GLY A 63 -2.66 -15.25 6.83
C GLY A 63 -3.40 -14.21 7.68
N GLU A 64 -2.76 -13.21 8.32
CA GLU A 64 -3.44 -12.22 9.19
C GLU A 64 -3.92 -10.94 8.49
N ILE A 65 -3.44 -10.65 7.28
CA ILE A 65 -3.78 -9.44 6.53
C ILE A 65 -4.04 -9.76 5.06
N ASN A 66 -5.03 -9.07 4.49
CA ASN A 66 -5.35 -9.14 3.06
C ASN A 66 -4.46 -8.17 2.28
N VAL A 67 -4.06 -8.53 1.04
CA VAL A 67 -3.22 -7.67 0.20
C VAL A 67 -3.86 -7.39 -1.14
N ILE A 68 -3.76 -6.14 -1.58
CA ILE A 68 -4.10 -5.72 -2.93
C ILE A 68 -2.85 -5.10 -3.57
N PRO A 69 -2.44 -5.53 -4.78
CA PRO A 69 -3.02 -6.65 -5.52
C PRO A 69 -2.61 -8.02 -4.92
N PRO A 70 -3.40 -9.10 -5.16
CA PRO A 70 -3.18 -10.41 -4.53
C PRO A 70 -1.89 -11.14 -4.93
N ARG A 71 -1.09 -10.59 -5.85
CA ARG A 71 0.18 -11.21 -6.28
C ARG A 71 1.31 -11.05 -5.26
N TYR A 72 1.15 -10.14 -4.30
CA TYR A 72 2.14 -9.79 -3.27
C TYR A 72 1.84 -10.39 -1.89
N GLY A 73 0.81 -11.23 -1.80
CA GLY A 73 0.37 -11.79 -0.54
C GLY A 73 -0.83 -12.70 -0.72
N SER A 74 -1.22 -13.39 0.35
CA SER A 74 -2.29 -14.39 0.26
C SER A 74 -3.66 -13.74 0.06
N ARG A 75 -4.49 -14.35 -0.80
CA ARG A 75 -5.92 -14.04 -0.91
C ARG A 75 -6.62 -14.58 0.35
N GLY A 76 -6.49 -13.89 1.48
CA GLY A 76 -7.02 -14.34 2.75
C GLY A 76 -8.55 -14.40 2.76
N ASN A 77 -9.09 -15.29 3.59
CA ASN A 77 -10.51 -15.21 3.99
C ASN A 77 -10.65 -13.96 4.86
N CYS A 78 -11.49 -13.01 4.41
CA CYS A 78 -11.88 -11.77 5.08
C CYS A 78 -11.23 -11.50 6.44
N ARG A 79 -10.22 -10.63 6.43
CA ARG A 79 -9.46 -10.21 7.61
C ARG A 79 -9.83 -8.79 8.02
N ASP A 80 -9.55 -8.52 9.28
CA ASP A 80 -9.71 -7.23 9.94
C ASP A 80 -8.70 -6.18 9.47
N LYS A 81 -7.62 -6.59 8.79
CA LYS A 81 -6.61 -5.70 8.19
C LYS A 81 -6.51 -5.91 6.68
N LEU A 82 -6.35 -4.83 5.95
CA LEU A 82 -6.12 -4.80 4.51
C LEU A 82 -4.93 -3.90 4.20
N LEU A 83 -3.92 -4.43 3.52
CA LEU A 83 -2.85 -3.67 2.90
C LEU A 83 -3.19 -3.45 1.42
N VAL A 84 -3.15 -2.20 1.01
CA VAL A 84 -3.32 -1.77 -0.37
C VAL A 84 -1.99 -1.20 -0.83
N PHE A 85 -1.28 -1.97 -1.64
CA PHE A 85 -0.03 -1.56 -2.24
C PHE A 85 -0.29 -0.86 -3.58
N ILE A 86 0.27 0.34 -3.72
CA ILE A 86 0.25 1.13 -4.95
C ILE A 86 1.68 1.21 -5.47
N GLU A 87 1.94 0.38 -6.48
CA GLU A 87 3.28 0.16 -7.01
C GLU A 87 3.87 1.44 -7.62
N PRO A 88 5.20 1.65 -7.55
CA PRO A 88 5.89 2.68 -8.31
C PRO A 88 5.85 2.36 -9.81
N SER A 89 5.94 3.40 -10.64
CA SER A 89 5.74 3.27 -12.09
C SER A 89 6.78 2.39 -12.77
N PHE A 90 8.01 2.37 -12.27
CA PHE A 90 9.08 1.53 -12.81
C PHE A 90 8.87 0.02 -12.57
N TRP A 91 7.92 -0.37 -11.71
CA TRP A 91 7.63 -1.77 -11.39
C TRP A 91 6.51 -2.37 -12.25
N ILE A 92 5.91 -1.57 -13.15
CA ILE A 92 4.75 -2.00 -13.91
C ILE A 92 5.16 -2.32 -15.35
N LEU A 93 4.96 -3.59 -15.72
CA LEU A 93 5.12 -4.10 -17.08
C LEU A 93 3.84 -3.99 -17.95
N GLN A 94 2.74 -3.44 -17.42
CA GLN A 94 1.42 -3.45 -18.06
C GLN A 94 0.96 -2.08 -18.56
N ALA A 95 0.59 -2.03 -19.84
CA ALA A 95 0.26 -0.82 -20.61
C ALA A 95 -0.96 -0.02 -20.10
N ASP A 96 -1.87 -0.64 -19.33
CA ASP A 96 -3.12 -0.02 -18.84
C ASP A 96 -3.04 0.45 -17.36
N GLU A 97 -1.87 0.31 -16.71
CA GLU A 97 -1.58 0.83 -15.37
C GLU A 97 -0.43 1.85 -15.36
N TRP A 98 -0.04 2.36 -16.54
CA TRP A 98 1.06 3.33 -16.69
C TRP A 98 0.75 4.67 -16.01
N HIS A 99 -0.50 5.15 -16.10
CA HIS A 99 -0.91 6.38 -15.45
C HIS A 99 -1.07 6.20 -13.93
N PRO A 100 -0.32 6.95 -13.09
CA PRO A 100 -0.38 6.82 -11.64
C PRO A 100 -1.78 7.01 -11.05
N GLU A 101 -2.57 7.94 -11.59
CA GLU A 101 -3.95 8.18 -11.15
C GLU A 101 -4.86 6.96 -11.38
N MET A 102 -4.72 6.30 -12.53
CA MET A 102 -5.52 5.11 -12.87
C MET A 102 -5.16 3.92 -11.99
N ARG A 103 -3.88 3.78 -11.64
CA ARG A 103 -3.40 2.75 -10.70
C ARG A 103 -3.96 2.99 -9.30
N LEU A 104 -3.79 4.19 -8.77
CA LEU A 104 -4.35 4.57 -7.47
C LEU A 104 -5.86 4.31 -7.43
N ARG A 105 -6.58 4.74 -8.48
CA ARG A 105 -8.01 4.49 -8.63
C ARG A 105 -8.36 2.99 -8.59
N LYS A 106 -7.73 2.17 -9.43
CA LYS A 106 -7.97 0.72 -9.49
C LYS A 106 -7.75 0.04 -8.14
N ARG A 107 -6.69 0.43 -7.42
CA ARG A 107 -6.36 -0.12 -6.09
C ARG A 107 -7.39 0.31 -5.03
N ILE A 108 -7.83 1.57 -5.04
CA ILE A 108 -8.91 2.06 -4.16
C ILE A 108 -10.23 1.33 -4.45
N GLU A 109 -10.63 1.21 -5.72
CA GLU A 109 -11.88 0.51 -6.10
C GLU A 109 -11.84 -0.98 -5.69
N SER A 110 -10.68 -1.63 -5.83
CA SER A 110 -10.48 -3.00 -5.34
C SER A 110 -10.58 -3.08 -3.81
N ALA A 111 -10.05 -2.09 -3.10
CA ALA A 111 -10.12 -2.02 -1.65
C ALA A 111 -11.56 -1.84 -1.16
N ILE A 112 -12.35 -0.97 -1.80
CA ILE A 112 -13.78 -0.77 -1.48
C ILE A 112 -14.53 -2.10 -1.60
N ASN A 113 -14.37 -2.79 -2.73
CA ASN A 113 -15.02 -4.09 -2.96
C ASN A 113 -14.66 -5.12 -1.88
N LEU A 114 -13.42 -5.10 -1.37
CA LEU A 114 -12.97 -6.01 -0.35
C LEU A 114 -13.47 -5.61 1.05
N VAL A 115 -13.43 -4.32 1.39
CA VAL A 115 -13.94 -3.78 2.67
C VAL A 115 -15.43 -4.07 2.82
N ASP A 116 -16.21 -3.83 1.77
CA ASP A 116 -17.65 -4.11 1.73
C ASP A 116 -17.93 -5.60 1.96
N ARG A 117 -17.09 -6.48 1.40
CA ARG A 117 -17.21 -7.93 1.56
C ARG A 117 -16.74 -8.44 2.93
N CYS A 118 -15.69 -7.83 3.49
CA CYS A 118 -14.90 -8.44 4.55
C CYS A 118 -14.95 -7.76 5.92
N LYS A 119 -15.77 -6.71 6.11
CA LYS A 119 -15.87 -5.98 7.40
C LYS A 119 -14.49 -5.63 7.98
N THR A 120 -13.56 -5.28 7.11
CA THR A 120 -12.20 -4.90 7.49
C THR A 120 -12.26 -3.65 8.36
N ARG A 121 -11.44 -3.60 9.41
CA ARG A 121 -11.37 -2.47 10.37
C ARG A 121 -10.23 -1.51 10.05
N TYR A 122 -9.09 -2.04 9.59
CA TYR A 122 -7.90 -1.27 9.28
C TYR A 122 -7.54 -1.39 7.80
N VAL A 123 -7.43 -0.27 7.11
CA VAL A 123 -7.01 -0.21 5.71
C VAL A 123 -5.73 0.60 5.61
N ILE A 124 -4.65 -0.03 5.19
CA ILE A 124 -3.33 0.60 5.06
C ILE A 124 -3.06 0.79 3.58
N PHE A 125 -2.99 2.05 3.12
CA PHE A 125 -2.52 2.37 1.78
C PHE A 125 -1.02 2.65 1.84
N TRP A 126 -0.21 1.74 1.29
CA TRP A 126 1.22 1.96 1.12
C TRP A 126 1.50 2.32 -0.34
N ALA A 127 1.92 3.56 -0.56
CA ALA A 127 1.85 4.15 -1.89
C ALA A 127 3.11 4.91 -2.28
N SER A 128 3.70 4.53 -3.40
CA SER A 128 4.76 5.29 -4.05
C SER A 128 4.28 6.64 -4.62
N ILE A 129 3.01 6.71 -5.03
CA ILE A 129 2.38 7.91 -5.56
C ILE A 129 1.02 8.09 -4.89
N TRP A 130 0.76 9.29 -4.37
CA TRP A 130 -0.48 9.61 -3.69
C TRP A 130 -1.13 10.89 -4.22
N ASP A 131 -2.42 10.83 -4.54
CA ASP A 131 -3.23 11.99 -4.92
C ASP A 131 -4.38 12.20 -3.94
N PHE A 132 -4.26 13.23 -3.11
CA PHE A 132 -5.28 13.62 -2.14
C PHE A 132 -6.60 14.09 -2.78
N ARG A 133 -6.57 14.66 -4.00
CA ARG A 133 -7.78 15.07 -4.72
C ARG A 133 -8.57 13.86 -5.18
N LEU A 134 -7.87 12.82 -5.63
CA LEU A 134 -8.50 11.55 -5.97
C LEU A 134 -9.05 10.87 -4.72
N TRP A 135 -8.23 10.75 -3.66
CA TRP A 135 -8.63 10.16 -2.38
C TRP A 135 -9.92 10.77 -1.81
N ARG A 136 -10.05 12.10 -1.82
CA ARG A 136 -11.26 12.81 -1.34
C ARG A 136 -12.56 12.37 -1.99
N LYS A 137 -12.51 11.83 -3.22
CA LYS A 137 -13.70 11.32 -3.91
C LYS A 137 -14.18 9.98 -3.34
N TYR A 138 -13.30 9.25 -2.66
CA TYR A 138 -13.54 7.90 -2.15
C TYR A 138 -13.52 7.82 -0.62
N GLU A 139 -13.05 8.84 0.10
CA GLU A 139 -12.90 8.80 1.56
C GLU A 139 -14.20 8.40 2.30
N SER A 140 -15.36 8.87 1.80
CA SER A 140 -16.66 8.54 2.40
C SER A 140 -17.03 7.05 2.27
N LYS A 141 -16.38 6.30 1.38
CA LYS A 141 -16.57 4.85 1.23
C LYS A 141 -15.85 4.04 2.29
N PHE A 142 -14.93 4.68 3.02
CA PHE A 142 -14.20 4.08 4.13
C PHE A 142 -14.72 4.58 5.49
N SER A 143 -15.94 5.16 5.52
CA SER A 143 -16.56 5.63 6.74
C SER A 143 -16.82 4.45 7.69
N GLY A 144 -16.12 4.41 8.82
CA GLY A 144 -16.17 3.30 9.78
C GLY A 144 -14.96 2.38 9.76
N GLN A 145 -13.99 2.63 8.87
CA GLN A 145 -12.66 2.02 8.92
C GLN A 145 -11.63 3.03 9.43
N THR A 146 -10.61 2.53 10.12
CA THR A 146 -9.39 3.31 10.34
C THR A 146 -8.52 3.17 9.11
N VAL A 147 -8.38 4.26 8.36
CA VAL A 147 -7.55 4.31 7.16
C VAL A 147 -6.20 4.90 7.51
N ILE A 148 -5.13 4.24 7.07
CA ILE A 148 -3.75 4.69 7.26
C ILE A 148 -3.19 4.96 5.88
N LEU A 149 -2.87 6.21 5.60
CA LEU A 149 -2.21 6.63 4.36
C LEU A 149 -0.72 6.66 4.64
N SER A 150 0.05 5.81 3.98
CA SER A 150 1.51 5.72 4.09
C SER A 150 2.15 5.98 2.73
N PRO A 151 2.23 7.24 2.28
CA PRO A 151 3.01 7.59 1.10
C PRO A 151 4.50 7.36 1.38
N TRP A 152 5.24 6.93 0.35
CA TRP A 152 6.69 6.77 0.44
C TRP A 152 7.37 8.08 0.81
N LYS A 153 8.42 7.99 1.63
CA LYS A 153 9.27 9.09 2.12
C LYS A 153 8.52 10.13 2.95
N MET A 154 7.29 9.80 3.37
CA MET A 154 6.43 10.68 4.15
C MET A 154 5.97 10.00 5.44
N LYS A 155 5.64 10.81 6.44
CA LYS A 155 4.96 10.28 7.63
C LYS A 155 3.57 9.81 7.25
N TYR A 156 3.16 8.68 7.81
CA TYR A 156 1.82 8.17 7.61
C TYR A 156 0.77 9.08 8.27
N ILE A 157 -0.43 9.11 7.69
CA ILE A 157 -1.57 9.88 8.16
C ILE A 157 -2.68 8.90 8.54
N ILE A 158 -3.25 9.06 9.73
CA ILE A 158 -4.38 8.24 10.19
C ILE A 158 -5.68 9.02 9.99
N LEU A 159 -6.66 8.39 9.35
CA LEU A 159 -8.02 8.90 9.14
C LEU A 159 -9.01 7.94 9.79
N ARG A 160 -10.01 8.49 10.50
CA ARG A 160 -11.04 7.74 11.25
C ARG A 160 -12.43 8.21 10.89
#